data_AF-A0A6A3FXY2-F1
#
_entry.id   AF-A0A6A3FXY2-F1
#
_cell.length_a   1.000
_cell.length_b   1.000
_cell.length_c   1.000
_cell.angle_alpha   90.00
_cell.angle_beta   90.00
_cell.angle_gamma   90.00
#
_symmetry.space_group_name_H-M   'P 1'
#
loop_
_entity.id
_entity.type
_entity.pdbx_description
1 polymer ?
#
loop_
_entity_poly.entity_id
_entity_poly.type
_entity_poly.pdbx_seq_one_letter_code
_entity_poly.pdbx_strand_id
1 'polypeptide(L)'
;NPKCISMGELYGEFNEATQKWHNGSTFAFQKLKNAVMKIKFSSWYKAKLTPTEVNTMLIAQGGKVDWAVATAYAVYFRNLKYGPYAIDMINKENNA
;
A
#
# COMPACT_ATOMS: atom_id res chain seq x y z
N ASN A 1 -32.02 -13.14 2.32
CA ASN A 1 -31.64 -13.54 0.95
C ASN A 1 -30.32 -12.85 0.60
N PRO A 2 -29.16 -13.51 0.69
CA PRO A 2 -27.90 -12.88 0.30
C PRO A 2 -27.92 -12.62 -1.21
N LYS A 3 -27.61 -11.39 -1.64
CA LYS A 3 -27.42 -11.07 -3.06
C LYS A 3 -26.21 -11.86 -3.56
N CYS A 4 -26.40 -12.72 -4.56
CA CYS A 4 -25.29 -13.30 -5.31
C CYS A 4 -24.63 -12.20 -6.15
N ILE A 5 -23.29 -12.13 -6.10
CA ILE A 5 -22.49 -11.22 -6.92
C ILE A 5 -21.89 -12.05 -8.06
N SER A 6 -21.96 -11.53 -9.28
CA SER A 6 -21.38 -12.17 -10.46
C SER A 6 -19.85 -12.01 -10.53
N MET A 7 -19.19 -12.87 -11.32
CA MET A 7 -17.75 -12.77 -11.54
C MET A 7 -17.34 -11.45 -12.22
N GLY A 8 -18.18 -10.91 -13.11
CA GLY A 8 -17.99 -9.61 -13.75
C GLY A 8 -18.06 -8.46 -12.75
N GLU A 9 -19.00 -8.49 -11.81
CA GLU A 9 -19.09 -7.49 -10.72
C GLU A 9 -17.93 -7.59 -9.71
N LEU A 10 -17.33 -8.77 -9.54
CA LEU A 10 -16.17 -8.98 -8.66
C LEU A 10 -14.86 -8.48 -9.30
N TYR A 11 -14.55 -8.98 -10.50
CA TYR A 11 -13.23 -8.79 -11.12
C TYR A 11 -13.23 -7.71 -12.21
N GLY A 12 -14.39 -7.40 -12.77
CA GLY A 12 -14.57 -6.48 -13.88
C GLY A 12 -15.06 -7.22 -15.12
N GLU A 13 -15.79 -6.50 -15.95
CA GLU A 13 -16.35 -7.00 -17.20
C GLU A 13 -16.16 -5.97 -18.30
N PHE A 14 -16.01 -6.46 -19.53
CA PHE A 14 -16.00 -5.61 -20.70
C PHE A 14 -17.45 -5.27 -21.07
N ASN A 15 -17.77 -3.99 -21.10
CA ASN A 15 -19.08 -3.51 -21.51
C ASN A 15 -19.07 -3.29 -23.03
N GLU A 16 -19.70 -4.19 -23.77
CA GLU A 16 -19.74 -4.16 -25.24
C GLU A 16 -20.44 -2.91 -25.80
N ALA A 17 -21.52 -2.46 -25.15
CA ALA A 17 -22.30 -1.30 -25.61
C ALA A 17 -21.53 0.02 -25.52
N THR A 18 -20.62 0.14 -24.55
CA THR A 18 -19.79 1.34 -24.34
C THR A 18 -18.35 1.17 -24.79
N GLN A 19 -17.96 -0.04 -25.19
CA GLN A 19 -16.58 -0.47 -25.49
C GLN A 19 -15.57 -0.12 -24.37
N LYS A 20 -16.01 -0.19 -23.10
CA LYS A 20 -15.17 0.15 -21.94
C LYS A 20 -15.06 -1.01 -20.98
N TRP A 21 -13.88 -1.14 -20.38
CA TRP A 21 -13.67 -2.03 -19.24
C TRP A 21 -14.26 -1.40 -17.98
N HIS A 22 -15.16 -2.12 -17.33
CA HIS A 22 -15.64 -1.78 -16.00
C HIS A 22 -14.81 -2.53 -14.98
N ASN A 23 -14.25 -1.79 -14.02
CA ASN A 23 -13.49 -2.42 -12.94
C ASN A 23 -14.44 -3.07 -11.94
N GLY A 24 -14.15 -4.30 -11.55
CA GLY A 24 -14.90 -4.98 -10.51
C GLY A 24 -14.65 -4.41 -9.12
N SER A 25 -15.52 -4.79 -8.19
CA SER A 25 -15.48 -4.38 -6.79
C SER A 25 -14.16 -4.76 -6.08
N THR A 26 -13.52 -5.87 -6.45
CA THR A 26 -12.22 -6.29 -5.91
C THR A 26 -11.12 -5.28 -6.24
N PHE A 27 -11.11 -4.75 -7.46
CA PHE A 27 -10.14 -3.75 -7.89
C PHE A 27 -10.36 -2.41 -7.20
N ALA A 28 -11.61 -1.98 -7.08
CA ALA A 28 -11.96 -0.78 -6.32
C ALA A 28 -11.54 -0.90 -4.85
N PHE A 29 -11.77 -2.05 -4.23
CA PHE A 29 -11.37 -2.32 -2.85
C PHE A 29 -9.85 -2.33 -2.67
N GLN A 30 -9.10 -2.86 -3.64
CA GLN A 30 -7.64 -2.81 -3.62
C GLN A 30 -7.12 -1.37 -3.75
N LYS A 31 -7.70 -0.56 -4.64
CA LYS A 31 -7.37 0.87 -4.75
C LYS A 31 -7.65 1.62 -3.46
N LEU A 32 -8.79 1.36 -2.82
CA LEU A 32 -9.14 1.96 -1.55
C LEU A 32 -8.14 1.58 -0.45
N LYS A 33 -7.80 0.28 -0.32
CA LYS A 33 -6.76 -0.18 0.61
C LYS A 33 -5.43 0.55 0.40
N ASN A 34 -5.01 0.69 -0.87
CA ASN A 34 -3.78 1.40 -1.21
C ASN A 34 -3.84 2.90 -0.85
N ALA A 35 -4.97 3.56 -1.11
CA ALA A 35 -5.17 4.96 -0.77
C ALA A 35 -5.14 5.18 0.74
N VAL A 36 -5.84 4.33 1.51
CA VAL A 36 -5.86 4.37 2.98
C VAL A 36 -4.45 4.16 3.55
N MET A 37 -3.68 3.20 3.01
CA MET A 37 -2.28 3.00 3.42
C MET A 37 -1.42 4.23 3.16
N LYS A 38 -1.53 4.85 1.97
CA LYS A 38 -0.80 6.08 1.65
C LYS A 38 -1.14 7.23 2.61
N ILE A 39 -2.41 7.39 2.98
CA ILE A 39 -2.84 8.41 3.96
C ILE A 39 -2.18 8.16 5.32
N LYS A 40 -2.19 6.90 5.81
CA LYS A 40 -1.53 6.54 7.06
C LYS A 40 -0.03 6.83 7.01
N PHE A 41 0.66 6.43 5.94
CA PHE A 41 2.09 6.69 5.78
C PHE A 41 2.41 8.19 5.75
N SER A 42 1.62 8.98 5.03
CA SER A 42 1.78 10.43 5.03
C SER A 42 1.59 11.03 6.42
N SER A 43 0.61 10.53 7.19
CA SER A 43 0.37 10.95 8.56
C SER A 43 1.58 10.66 9.46
N TRP A 44 2.11 9.43 9.44
CA TRP A 44 3.29 9.04 10.21
C TRP A 44 4.54 9.85 9.81
N TYR A 45 4.71 10.10 8.52
CA TYR A 45 5.82 10.91 8.02
C TYR A 45 5.74 12.35 8.51
N LYS A 46 4.55 12.98 8.47
CA LYS A 46 4.32 14.32 9.00
C LYS A 46 4.53 14.39 10.51
N ALA A 47 4.21 13.33 11.24
CA ALA A 47 4.50 13.18 12.66
C ALA A 47 5.98 12.89 12.97
N LYS A 48 6.85 12.83 11.95
CA LYS A 48 8.29 12.51 12.06
C LYS A 48 8.59 11.15 12.67
N LEU A 49 7.65 10.21 12.60
CA LEU A 49 7.85 8.86 13.10
C LEU A 49 8.80 8.09 12.20
N THR A 50 9.86 7.56 12.80
CA THR A 50 10.80 6.67 12.13
C THR A 50 10.17 5.30 11.88
N PRO A 51 10.67 4.53 10.90
CA PRO A 51 10.19 3.17 10.66
C PRO A 51 10.27 2.27 11.90
N THR A 52 11.28 2.46 12.75
CA THR A 52 11.44 1.73 14.01
C THR A 52 10.31 2.05 14.99
N GLU A 53 9.99 3.33 15.19
CA GLU A 53 8.90 3.75 16.08
C GLU A 53 7.54 3.26 15.59
N VAL A 54 7.30 3.31 14.28
CA VAL A 54 6.08 2.74 13.67
C VAL A 54 6.01 1.23 13.87
N ASN A 55 7.12 0.51 13.72
CA ASN A 55 7.16 -0.93 13.96
C ASN A 55 6.83 -1.27 15.42
N THR A 56 7.41 -0.55 16.38
CA THR A 56 7.10 -0.72 17.81
C THR A 56 5.63 -0.42 18.11
N MET A 57 5.08 0.66 17.52
CA MET A 57 3.66 1.01 17.66
C MET A 57 2.73 -0.06 17.10
N LEU A 58 3.07 -0.64 15.94
CA LEU A 58 2.26 -1.70 15.32
C LEU A 58 2.32 -2.99 16.13
N ILE A 59 3.52 -3.41 16.58
CA ILE A 59 3.68 -4.58 17.45
C ILE A 59 2.84 -4.46 18.72
N ALA A 60 2.77 -3.27 19.31
CA ALA A 60 1.93 -3.00 20.49
C ALA A 60 0.42 -3.12 20.21
N GLN A 61 -0.02 -3.02 18.95
CA GLN A 61 -1.41 -3.16 18.53
C GLN A 61 -1.82 -4.63 18.24
N GLY A 62 -0.86 -5.55 18.12
CA GLY A 62 -1.11 -7.00 18.15
C GLY A 62 -1.80 -7.59 16.90
N GLY A 63 -1.66 -6.97 15.73
CA GLY A 63 -2.30 -7.38 14.48
C GLY A 63 -1.44 -8.27 13.58
N LYS A 64 -2.06 -9.22 12.86
CA LYS A 64 -1.36 -10.05 11.84
C LYS A 64 -0.78 -9.27 10.65
N VAL A 65 -1.21 -8.01 10.45
CA VAL A 65 -0.82 -7.16 9.30
C VAL A 65 0.37 -6.24 9.64
N ASP A 66 0.89 -6.29 10.87
CA ASP A 66 1.81 -5.30 11.42
C ASP A 66 3.16 -5.26 10.67
N TRP A 67 3.75 -6.43 10.40
CA TRP A 67 5.07 -6.50 9.76
C TRP A 67 5.06 -6.00 8.30
N ALA A 68 4.01 -6.32 7.54
CA ALA A 68 3.88 -5.92 6.15
C ALA A 68 3.65 -4.41 6.03
N VAL A 69 2.86 -3.84 6.93
CA VAL A 69 2.61 -2.40 7.01
C VAL A 69 3.87 -1.65 7.45
N ALA A 70 4.61 -2.16 8.44
CA ALA A 70 5.88 -1.58 8.86
C ALA A 70 6.91 -1.57 7.72
N THR A 71 7.03 -2.68 6.99
CA THR A 71 7.94 -2.81 5.85
C THR A 71 7.56 -1.82 4.73
N ALA A 72 6.28 -1.72 4.41
CA ALA A 72 5.79 -0.78 3.39
C ALA A 72 6.04 0.69 3.78
N TYR A 73 5.88 1.03 5.06
CA TYR A 73 6.22 2.38 5.55
C TYR A 73 7.73 2.66 5.47
N ALA A 74 8.59 1.68 5.80
CA ALA A 74 10.04 1.84 5.69
C ALA A 74 10.47 2.16 4.24
N VAL A 75 9.88 1.50 3.25
CA VAL A 75 10.10 1.79 1.83
C VAL A 75 9.60 3.20 1.46
N TYR A 76 8.39 3.57 1.91
CA TYR A 76 7.84 4.91 1.68
C TYR A 76 8.74 6.02 2.26
N PHE A 77 9.18 5.85 3.51
CA PHE A 77 10.08 6.77 4.19
C PHE A 77 11.41 6.92 3.46
N ARG A 78 12.00 5.81 3.01
CA ARG A 78 13.26 5.81 2.25
C ARG A 78 13.10 6.53 0.91
N ASN A 79 12.04 6.25 0.17
CA ASN A 79 11.78 6.88 -1.13
C ASN A 79 11.60 8.40 -1.02
N LEU A 80 10.97 8.88 0.05
CA LEU A 80 10.83 10.32 0.29
C LEU A 80 12.13 10.97 0.75
N LYS A 81 12.94 10.28 1.57
CA LYS A 81 14.17 10.85 2.12
C LYS A 81 15.34 10.83 1.13
N TYR A 82 15.44 9.79 0.32
CA TYR A 82 16.62 9.52 -0.51
C TYR A 82 16.30 9.34 -2.00
N GLY A 83 15.03 9.43 -2.39
CA GLY A 83 14.58 9.20 -3.77
C GLY A 83 14.28 7.73 -4.09
N PRO A 84 13.61 7.46 -5.23
CA PRO A 84 13.11 6.13 -5.59
C PRO A 84 14.19 5.08 -5.87
N TYR A 85 15.45 5.50 -6.06
CA TYR A 85 16.61 4.64 -6.36
C TYR A 85 17.58 4.47 -5.19
N ALA A 86 17.16 4.84 -3.98
CA ALA A 86 18.06 4.84 -2.83
C ALA A 86 18.63 3.45 -2.48
N ILE A 87 18.01 2.34 -2.95
CA ILE A 87 18.56 0.98 -2.79
C ILE A 87 19.87 0.83 -3.57
N ASP A 88 19.93 1.35 -4.79
CA ASP A 88 21.12 1.28 -5.64
C ASP A 88 22.25 2.16 -5.11
N MET A 89 21.91 3.29 -4.46
CA MET A 89 22.91 4.21 -3.90
C MET A 89 23.63 3.66 -2.65
N ILE A 90 22.89 3.06 -1.71
CA ILE A 90 23.51 2.49 -0.48
C ILE A 90 24.36 1.26 -0.79
N ASN A 91 23.97 0.45 -1.78
CA ASN A 91 24.79 -0.70 -2.19
C ASN A 91 26.06 -0.28 -2.94
N LYS A 92 26.09 0.89 -3.57
CA LYS A 92 27.27 1.40 -4.26
C LYS A 92 28.33 1.95 -3.28
N GLU A 93 27.90 2.59 -2.19
CA GLU A 93 28.81 3.12 -1.16
C GLU A 93 29.44 2.03 -0.29
N ASN A 94 28.76 0.91 -0.08
CA ASN A 94 29.31 -0.21 0.70
C ASN A 94 30.23 -1.15 -0.10
N ASN A 95 30.39 -0.93 -1.41
CA ASN A 95 31.25 -1.72 -2.31
C ASN A 95 32.34 -0.86 -2.98
N ALA A 96 32.60 0.35 -2.47
CA ALA A 96 33.65 1.25 -2.93
C ALA A 96 34.79 1.34 -1.91
#